data_AF-M2UQN2-F1
#
_entry.id   AF-M2UQN2-F1
#
_cell.length_a   1.000
_cell.length_b   1.000
_cell.length_c   1.000
_cell.angle_alpha   90.00
_cell.angle_beta   90.00
_cell.angle_gamma   90.00
#
_symmetry.space_group_name_H-M   'P 1'
#
loop_
_entity.id
_entity.type
_entity.pdbx_description
1 polymer ?
#
loop_
_entity_poly.entity_id
_entity_poly.type
_entity_poly.pdbx_seq_one_letter_code
_entity_poly.pdbx_strand_id
1 'polypeptide(L)'
;MSLNDLRKGIASYGAGPQLDALPPADSMTWVPQPGANPAFSLLIGILDGQQILAYLTRYGEKPREVRYCTRPPPDRPSNKSSSSISTVTQDDVMKASLLPPFKYLAENSKPMKRKFSMLIRWYFLIQGYIDGLEGDQGDFCKRFSSAVKRIEEEKHDEEDGTQNRARRNREAIEESPEPEDADSTYTLHSSSRTGKTHVINGEKPEPQSPSARSSRDLRSSKGNHDLERLLEYLKDHSALYLLDNLPEVSEIQFVGQTSIPEAQPMKLFVGREAKSGDDIYAYMVSLPRGFHEVRFYVQTAHDEEPMKTETVAKQRLLHPFSKCYPKQPCILEQSDRARLTLMVKFYFISAGIATNCVLKETKKYPERLRVALDYIADRMGPAAAKPPSHAKDDDDDAAASAAAGGTPALNPAKHRLSSESSYIDESDIQSTLALEPPRLPHHNRTPRSASIFTRKSAYSMAPRSQTPSHTTSPHLPATITPTTTTDPSNTVSSPALLHHPLRGNPKRSAEDAEFEDLARIVMKEQTLTREINALQHEMDVLEERKTIWMDKWQAQFHAVNEKLAAVTRERLGVRMQFKKQRLGSGADEAAG
;
A
#
# COMPACT_ATOMS: atom_id res chain seq x y z
N MET A 1 -5.69 27.18 -21.73
CA MET A 1 -5.66 25.87 -22.45
C MET A 1 -7.06 25.62 -23.01
N SER A 2 -7.26 24.76 -24.02
CA SER A 2 -8.63 24.51 -24.47
C SER A 2 -9.40 23.62 -23.48
N LEU A 3 -10.64 24.01 -23.19
CA LEU A 3 -11.59 23.25 -22.37
C LEU A 3 -11.87 21.86 -22.97
N ASN A 4 -11.80 21.74 -24.30
CA ASN A 4 -12.00 20.50 -25.03
C ASN A 4 -10.90 19.46 -24.76
N ASP A 5 -9.65 19.88 -24.57
CA ASP A 5 -8.54 18.96 -24.31
C ASP A 5 -8.58 18.42 -22.86
N LEU A 6 -9.10 19.22 -21.93
CA LEU A 6 -9.41 18.75 -20.58
C LEU A 6 -10.59 17.77 -20.60
N ARG A 7 -11.69 18.06 -21.30
CA ARG A 7 -12.81 17.11 -21.48
C ARG A 7 -12.35 15.78 -22.08
N LYS A 8 -11.54 15.81 -23.15
CA LYS A 8 -10.93 14.59 -23.74
C LYS A 8 -10.06 13.82 -22.74
N GLY A 9 -9.22 14.51 -21.97
CA GLY A 9 -8.37 13.88 -20.95
C GLY A 9 -9.15 13.25 -19.79
N ILE A 10 -10.29 13.83 -19.40
CA ILE A 10 -11.20 13.24 -18.40
C ILE A 10 -11.92 12.03 -19.00
N ALA A 11 -12.39 12.13 -20.24
CA ALA A 11 -13.01 11.02 -20.96
C ALA A 11 -12.06 9.83 -21.16
N SER A 12 -10.76 10.04 -21.37
CA SER A 12 -9.78 8.95 -21.51
C SER A 12 -9.52 8.15 -20.23
N TYR A 13 -9.92 8.66 -19.05
CA TYR A 13 -9.98 7.88 -17.79
C TYR A 13 -11.37 7.25 -17.55
N GLY A 14 -12.20 7.20 -18.58
CA GLY A 14 -13.54 6.61 -18.56
C GLY A 14 -14.53 7.34 -17.67
N ALA A 15 -14.38 8.66 -17.50
CA ALA A 15 -15.26 9.51 -16.69
C ALA A 15 -16.10 10.51 -17.51
N GLY A 16 -16.22 10.28 -18.82
CA GLY A 16 -16.97 11.15 -19.75
C GLY A 16 -18.46 11.27 -19.38
N PRO A 17 -19.22 10.16 -19.30
CA PRO A 17 -20.65 10.21 -18.99
C PRO A 17 -20.97 10.90 -17.65
N GLN A 18 -20.14 10.67 -16.63
CA GLN A 18 -20.30 11.32 -15.32
C GLN A 18 -19.93 12.81 -15.37
N LEU A 19 -19.02 13.23 -16.26
CA LEU A 19 -18.69 14.64 -16.49
C LEU A 19 -19.86 15.40 -17.14
N ASP A 20 -20.56 14.75 -18.06
CA ASP A 20 -21.75 15.30 -18.72
C ASP A 20 -23.01 15.22 -17.84
N ALA A 21 -23.01 14.39 -16.79
CA ALA A 21 -24.05 14.30 -15.75
C ALA A 21 -23.92 15.35 -14.63
N LEU A 22 -22.80 16.09 -14.54
CA LEU A 22 -22.68 17.21 -13.61
C LEU A 22 -23.65 18.34 -13.99
N PRO A 23 -24.28 19.05 -13.03
CA PRO A 23 -25.11 20.20 -13.34
C PRO A 23 -24.33 21.26 -14.15
N PRO A 24 -24.90 21.85 -15.21
CA PRO A 24 -24.22 22.86 -16.01
C PRO A 24 -23.93 24.10 -15.18
N ALA A 25 -22.82 24.80 -15.46
CA ALA A 25 -22.39 25.93 -14.63
C ALA A 25 -23.41 27.09 -14.60
N ASP A 26 -24.17 27.29 -15.68
CA ASP A 26 -25.25 28.28 -15.74
C ASP A 26 -26.46 27.94 -14.83
N SER A 27 -26.55 26.70 -14.34
CA SER A 27 -27.53 26.31 -13.30
C SER A 27 -27.04 26.58 -11.87
N MET A 28 -25.77 26.95 -11.69
CA MET A 28 -25.21 27.29 -10.39
C MET A 28 -25.54 28.73 -9.99
N THR A 29 -25.71 28.95 -8.69
CA THR A 29 -25.91 30.31 -8.15
C THR A 29 -24.56 31.02 -7.98
N TRP A 30 -24.29 31.96 -8.89
CA TRP A 30 -23.12 32.84 -8.87
C TRP A 30 -23.45 34.18 -8.20
N VAL A 31 -22.59 34.65 -7.29
CA VAL A 31 -22.79 35.85 -6.47
C VAL A 31 -21.63 36.83 -6.69
N PRO A 32 -21.86 38.11 -7.06
CA PRO A 32 -20.79 39.09 -7.20
C PRO A 32 -19.99 39.30 -5.91
N GLN A 33 -18.67 39.23 -6.02
CA GLN A 33 -17.73 39.24 -4.89
C GLN A 33 -16.61 40.28 -5.12
N PRO A 34 -16.77 41.50 -4.59
CA PRO A 34 -15.71 42.53 -4.64
C PRO A 34 -14.41 42.01 -4.01
N GLY A 35 -13.29 42.18 -4.72
CA GLY A 35 -11.96 41.74 -4.25
C GLY A 35 -11.59 40.28 -4.54
N ALA A 36 -12.49 39.46 -5.09
CA ALA A 36 -12.13 38.16 -5.66
C ALA A 36 -11.51 38.31 -7.06
N ASN A 37 -10.73 37.32 -7.50
CA ASN A 37 -10.19 37.24 -8.86
C ASN A 37 -10.41 35.82 -9.41
N PRO A 38 -11.48 35.58 -10.19
CA PRO A 38 -12.40 36.57 -10.78
C PRO A 38 -13.44 37.09 -9.77
N ALA A 39 -14.14 38.19 -10.09
CA ALA A 39 -15.00 38.96 -9.17
C ALA A 39 -16.36 38.31 -8.83
N PHE A 40 -16.42 36.97 -8.83
CA PHE A 40 -17.61 36.18 -8.55
C PHE A 40 -17.29 35.06 -7.53
N SER A 41 -18.26 34.77 -6.69
CA SER A 41 -18.32 33.60 -5.81
C SER A 41 -19.33 32.59 -6.35
N LEU A 42 -19.08 31.31 -6.09
CA LEU A 42 -19.99 30.20 -6.30
C LEU A 42 -20.67 29.84 -4.97
N LEU A 43 -22.00 29.78 -4.94
CA LEU A 43 -22.75 29.29 -3.77
C LEU A 43 -22.60 27.76 -3.68
N ILE A 44 -22.06 27.27 -2.57
CA ILE A 44 -21.77 25.83 -2.39
C ILE A 44 -22.49 25.17 -1.21
N GLY A 45 -23.13 25.93 -0.32
CA GLY A 45 -23.75 25.39 0.88
C GLY A 45 -24.29 26.44 1.86
N ILE A 46 -24.69 25.98 3.05
CA ILE A 46 -25.18 26.78 4.17
C ILE A 46 -24.49 26.34 5.47
N LEU A 47 -23.99 27.31 6.25
CA LEU A 47 -23.41 27.15 7.59
C LEU A 47 -24.08 28.15 8.53
N ASP A 48 -24.64 27.69 9.65
CA ASP A 48 -25.31 28.51 10.67
C ASP A 48 -26.38 29.49 10.12
N GLY A 49 -27.08 29.07 9.06
CA GLY A 49 -28.08 29.88 8.35
C GLY A 49 -27.49 30.99 7.47
N GLN A 50 -26.19 30.98 7.22
CA GLN A 50 -25.47 31.85 6.28
C GLN A 50 -25.09 31.07 5.02
N GLN A 51 -25.15 31.72 3.85
CA GLN A 51 -24.72 31.18 2.57
C GLN A 51 -23.19 31.04 2.54
N ILE A 52 -22.67 29.87 2.12
CA ILE A 52 -21.24 29.62 1.93
C ILE A 52 -20.88 29.92 0.47
N LEU A 53 -19.98 30.89 0.31
CA LEU A 53 -19.51 31.41 -0.97
C LEU A 53 -18.04 31.01 -1.20
N ALA A 54 -17.80 30.22 -2.24
CA ALA A 54 -16.47 29.81 -2.68
C ALA A 54 -15.96 30.71 -3.80
N TYR A 55 -14.77 31.28 -3.66
CA TYR A 55 -14.20 32.23 -4.62
C TYR A 55 -12.73 31.93 -4.89
N LEU A 56 -12.21 32.40 -6.03
CA LEU A 56 -10.79 32.30 -6.35
C LEU A 56 -10.04 33.57 -5.94
N THR A 57 -8.80 33.38 -5.49
CA THR A 57 -7.85 34.44 -5.15
C THR A 57 -6.50 34.14 -5.77
N ARG A 58 -5.75 35.17 -6.17
CA ARG A 58 -4.39 35.02 -6.70
C ARG A 58 -3.45 36.01 -6.03
N TYR A 59 -2.33 35.53 -5.52
CA TYR A 59 -1.33 36.32 -4.80
C TYR A 59 -0.02 36.36 -5.59
N GLY A 60 0.15 37.42 -6.38
CA GLY A 60 1.24 37.53 -7.35
C GLY A 60 1.13 36.44 -8.43
N GLU A 61 2.27 35.83 -8.76
CA GLU A 61 2.34 34.80 -9.80
C GLU A 61 1.78 33.43 -9.37
N LYS A 62 1.52 33.22 -8.08
CA LYS A 62 1.04 31.93 -7.54
C LYS A 62 -0.23 31.43 -8.25
N PRO A 63 -0.47 30.09 -8.26
CA PRO A 63 -1.74 29.53 -8.69
C PRO A 63 -2.95 30.09 -7.92
N ARG A 64 -4.13 30.06 -8.54
CA ARG A 64 -5.39 30.55 -7.98
C ARG A 64 -5.87 29.64 -6.85
N GLU A 65 -5.87 30.16 -5.63
CA GLU A 65 -6.34 29.48 -4.43
C GLU A 65 -7.87 29.62 -4.29
N VAL A 66 -8.56 28.51 -4.04
CA VAL A 66 -9.97 28.50 -3.62
C VAL A 66 -10.04 28.97 -2.16
N ARG A 67 -10.91 29.93 -1.87
CA ARG A 67 -11.20 30.43 -0.52
C ARG A 67 -12.70 30.49 -0.29
N TYR A 68 -13.08 30.56 0.98
CA TYR A 68 -14.48 30.47 1.41
C TYR A 68 -14.82 31.61 2.35
N CYS A 69 -16.05 32.10 2.23
CA CYS A 69 -16.62 33.06 3.16
C CYS A 69 -18.12 32.80 3.35
N THR A 70 -18.68 33.26 4.47
CA THR A 70 -20.14 33.26 4.67
C THR A 70 -20.74 34.64 4.49
N ARG A 71 -22.00 34.65 4.04
CA ARG A 71 -22.82 35.85 3.83
C ARG A 71 -24.25 35.57 4.31
N PRO A 72 -24.94 36.51 4.99
CA PRO A 72 -26.36 36.33 5.29
C PRO A 72 -27.20 36.22 4.00
N PRO A 73 -28.29 35.41 3.99
CA PRO A 73 -29.22 35.34 2.86
C PRO A 73 -29.85 36.71 2.55
N PRO A 74 -30.19 36.99 1.28
CA PRO A 74 -30.70 38.31 0.87
C PRO A 74 -32.03 38.69 1.53
N ASP A 75 -32.90 37.71 1.81
CA ASP A 75 -34.28 37.93 2.25
C ASP A 75 -34.43 38.24 3.75
N ARG A 76 -33.31 38.35 4.50
CA ARG A 76 -33.32 38.54 5.96
C ARG A 76 -33.01 40.02 6.31
N PRO A 77 -34.00 40.86 6.66
CA PRO A 77 -33.78 42.27 6.95
C PRO A 77 -32.87 42.46 8.18
N SER A 78 -31.65 42.94 7.95
CA SER A 78 -30.63 43.08 8.99
C SER A 78 -30.76 44.41 9.74
N ASN A 79 -31.53 44.43 10.83
CA ASN A 79 -31.66 45.59 11.74
C ASN A 79 -30.38 45.90 12.57
N LYS A 80 -29.21 45.41 12.15
CA LYS A 80 -27.88 45.78 12.67
C LYS A 80 -26.88 45.84 11.51
N SER A 81 -25.91 46.74 11.61
CA SER A 81 -24.92 47.07 10.57
C SER A 81 -23.83 45.99 10.34
N SER A 82 -24.12 44.73 10.63
CA SER A 82 -23.21 43.60 10.50
C SER A 82 -23.26 42.98 9.10
N SER A 83 -22.86 43.74 8.06
CA SER A 83 -22.59 43.20 6.72
C SER A 83 -21.22 42.50 6.66
N SER A 84 -20.85 41.80 7.74
CA SER A 84 -19.54 41.17 7.91
C SER A 84 -19.46 39.88 7.10
N ILE A 85 -18.78 39.94 5.95
CA ILE A 85 -18.33 38.75 5.22
C ILE A 85 -17.26 38.07 6.08
N SER A 86 -17.60 36.94 6.69
CA SER A 86 -16.66 36.17 7.52
C SER A 86 -15.90 35.18 6.66
N THR A 87 -14.57 35.16 6.73
CA THR A 87 -13.76 34.11 6.09
C THR A 87 -13.91 32.79 6.84
N VAL A 88 -14.11 31.69 6.12
CA VAL A 88 -14.34 30.35 6.69
C VAL A 88 -13.26 29.39 6.19
N THR A 89 -12.83 28.45 7.03
CA THR A 89 -11.81 27.46 6.64
C THR A 89 -12.43 26.38 5.75
N GLN A 90 -11.62 25.70 4.93
CA GLN A 90 -12.15 24.57 4.15
C GLN A 90 -12.70 23.47 5.08
N ASP A 91 -12.04 23.22 6.20
CA ASP A 91 -12.42 22.22 7.20
C ASP A 91 -13.80 22.47 7.83
N ASP A 92 -14.23 23.73 7.92
CA ASP A 92 -15.58 24.07 8.41
C ASP A 92 -16.63 23.98 7.29
N VAL A 93 -16.23 24.30 6.05
CA VAL A 93 -17.07 24.05 4.86
C VAL A 93 -17.36 22.56 4.66
N MET A 94 -16.38 21.66 4.87
CA MET A 94 -16.61 20.21 4.76
C MET A 94 -17.63 19.67 5.79
N LYS A 95 -17.85 20.38 6.91
CA LYS A 95 -18.81 19.99 7.96
C LYS A 95 -20.22 20.55 7.73
N ALA A 96 -20.39 21.45 6.77
CA ALA A 96 -21.60 22.25 6.59
C ALA A 96 -22.64 21.57 5.69
N SER A 97 -23.85 22.13 5.63
CA SER A 97 -24.92 21.65 4.75
C SER A 97 -24.66 22.10 3.30
N LEU A 98 -23.87 21.32 2.57
CA LEU A 98 -23.48 21.62 1.19
C LEU A 98 -24.56 21.27 0.17
N LEU A 99 -24.55 21.98 -0.96
CA LEU A 99 -25.41 21.73 -2.10
C LEU A 99 -24.83 20.62 -3.01
N PRO A 100 -25.65 19.92 -3.81
CA PRO A 100 -25.15 19.12 -4.92
C PRO A 100 -24.40 19.99 -5.94
N PRO A 101 -23.34 19.49 -6.59
CA PRO A 101 -22.66 18.21 -6.36
C PRO A 101 -21.64 18.24 -5.20
N PHE A 102 -21.40 19.39 -4.56
CA PHE A 102 -20.35 19.57 -3.54
C PHE A 102 -20.53 18.66 -2.32
N LYS A 103 -21.78 18.36 -1.93
CA LYS A 103 -22.08 17.44 -0.81
C LYS A 103 -21.46 16.04 -0.96
N TYR A 104 -21.37 15.51 -2.18
CA TYR A 104 -20.81 14.18 -2.48
C TYR A 104 -19.27 14.13 -2.43
N LEU A 105 -18.63 15.26 -2.11
CA LEU A 105 -17.19 15.37 -1.86
C LEU A 105 -16.92 15.99 -0.47
N ALA A 106 -17.88 15.96 0.46
CA ALA A 106 -17.77 16.62 1.77
C ALA A 106 -16.86 15.90 2.80
N GLU A 107 -16.17 14.80 2.44
CA GLU A 107 -15.28 14.12 3.39
C GLU A 107 -14.09 15.00 3.80
N ASN A 108 -13.77 15.02 5.10
CA ASN A 108 -12.75 15.93 5.67
C ASN A 108 -11.28 15.53 5.35
N SER A 109 -11.06 14.54 4.48
CA SER A 109 -9.72 14.03 4.13
C SER A 109 -8.98 14.94 3.13
N LYS A 110 -7.65 15.04 3.20
CA LYS A 110 -6.85 15.80 2.22
C LYS A 110 -7.07 15.42 0.75
N PRO A 111 -7.15 14.14 0.33
CA PRO A 111 -7.45 13.82 -1.06
C PRO A 111 -8.84 14.33 -1.47
N MET A 112 -9.83 14.30 -0.57
CA MET A 112 -11.17 14.83 -0.88
C MET A 112 -11.21 16.35 -0.91
N LYS A 113 -10.60 17.05 0.06
CA LYS A 113 -10.42 18.52 0.01
C LYS A 113 -9.76 19.00 -1.27
N ARG A 114 -8.82 18.21 -1.83
CA ARG A 114 -8.24 18.47 -3.16
C ARG A 114 -9.24 18.24 -4.29
N LYS A 115 -9.98 17.13 -4.31
CA LYS A 115 -11.06 16.87 -5.30
C LYS A 115 -12.13 17.97 -5.27
N PHE A 116 -12.55 18.39 -4.09
CA PHE A 116 -13.51 19.46 -3.82
C PHE A 116 -13.05 20.81 -4.43
N SER A 117 -11.83 21.24 -4.11
CA SER A 117 -11.24 22.46 -4.68
C SER A 117 -10.96 22.35 -6.19
N MET A 118 -10.76 21.14 -6.73
CA MET A 118 -10.69 20.91 -8.17
C MET A 118 -12.06 21.06 -8.85
N LEU A 119 -13.14 20.59 -8.22
CA LEU A 119 -14.51 20.75 -8.72
C LEU A 119 -14.94 22.23 -8.76
N ILE A 120 -14.62 23.01 -7.71
CA ILE A 120 -14.86 24.45 -7.72
C ILE A 120 -14.09 25.12 -8.87
N ARG A 121 -12.79 24.84 -9.02
CA ARG A 121 -11.99 25.36 -10.15
C ARG A 121 -12.52 24.92 -11.52
N TRP A 122 -13.08 23.71 -11.63
CA TRP A 122 -13.75 23.24 -12.85
C TRP A 122 -14.96 24.12 -13.18
N TYR A 123 -15.84 24.42 -12.21
CA TYR A 123 -16.96 25.34 -12.43
C TYR A 123 -16.53 26.74 -12.88
N PHE A 124 -15.51 27.32 -12.24
CA PHE A 124 -14.95 28.61 -12.68
C PHE A 124 -14.35 28.56 -14.10
N LEU A 125 -13.78 27.43 -14.52
CA LEU A 125 -13.28 27.21 -15.88
C LEU A 125 -14.42 27.11 -16.89
N ILE A 126 -15.42 26.25 -16.64
CA ILE A 126 -16.49 26.00 -17.62
C ILE A 126 -17.50 27.14 -17.73
N GLN A 127 -17.61 28.01 -16.72
CA GLN A 127 -18.33 29.29 -16.79
C GLN A 127 -17.55 30.37 -17.57
N GLY A 128 -16.29 30.11 -17.95
CA GLY A 128 -15.44 31.08 -18.65
C GLY A 128 -14.84 32.17 -17.76
N TYR A 129 -14.88 32.04 -16.43
CA TYR A 129 -14.29 33.01 -15.52
C TYR A 129 -12.77 32.85 -15.31
N ILE A 130 -12.17 31.75 -15.79
CA ILE A 130 -10.70 31.55 -15.88
C ILE A 130 -10.31 30.86 -17.19
N ASP A 131 -9.17 31.25 -17.79
CA ASP A 131 -8.72 30.81 -19.13
C ASP A 131 -8.03 29.42 -19.16
N GLY A 132 -8.00 28.73 -18.01
CA GLY A 132 -7.29 27.48 -17.83
C GLY A 132 -7.05 27.12 -16.37
N LEU A 133 -6.45 25.97 -16.17
CA LEU A 133 -6.07 25.43 -14.86
C LEU A 133 -4.54 25.41 -14.75
N GLU A 134 -4.03 25.79 -13.57
CA GLU A 134 -2.59 25.85 -13.30
C GLU A 134 -2.14 24.55 -12.61
N GLY A 135 -1.29 23.76 -13.27
CA GLY A 135 -0.78 22.48 -12.77
C GLY A 135 -0.48 21.46 -13.88
N ASP A 136 -0.19 20.23 -13.49
CA ASP A 136 -0.05 19.12 -14.45
C ASP A 136 -1.42 18.64 -14.98
N GLN A 137 -1.53 18.50 -16.29
CA GLN A 137 -2.78 18.13 -16.96
C GLN A 137 -3.14 16.66 -16.72
N GLY A 138 -2.16 15.75 -16.70
CA GLY A 138 -2.41 14.32 -16.50
C GLY A 138 -2.94 14.03 -15.09
N ASP A 139 -2.29 14.60 -14.08
CA ASP A 139 -2.68 14.53 -12.68
C ASP A 139 -4.03 15.21 -12.41
N PHE A 140 -4.31 16.36 -13.05
CA PHE A 140 -5.64 16.97 -12.98
C PHE A 140 -6.71 16.05 -13.57
N CYS A 141 -6.57 15.62 -14.83
CA CYS A 141 -7.55 14.77 -15.52
C CYS A 141 -7.79 13.46 -14.75
N LYS A 142 -6.72 12.79 -14.31
CA LYS A 142 -6.80 11.53 -13.55
C LYS A 142 -7.55 11.69 -12.22
N ARG A 143 -7.19 12.72 -11.43
CA ARG A 143 -7.82 12.94 -10.11
C ARG A 143 -9.23 13.50 -10.22
N PHE A 144 -9.51 14.33 -11.23
CA PHE A 144 -10.84 14.87 -11.47
C PHE A 144 -11.81 13.79 -11.95
N SER A 145 -11.35 12.89 -12.84
CA SER A 145 -12.12 11.69 -13.24
C SER A 145 -12.54 10.85 -12.03
N SER A 146 -11.65 10.68 -11.04
CA SER A 146 -11.95 10.00 -9.77
C SER A 146 -12.82 10.84 -8.80
N ALA A 147 -12.92 12.16 -8.98
CA ALA A 147 -13.87 12.99 -8.24
C ALA A 147 -15.28 12.85 -8.81
N VAL A 148 -15.41 12.94 -10.13
CA VAL A 148 -16.70 12.95 -10.82
C VAL A 148 -17.37 11.57 -10.84
N LYS A 149 -16.59 10.48 -10.94
CA LYS A 149 -17.12 9.12 -10.72
C LYS A 149 -17.77 8.96 -9.34
N ARG A 150 -17.10 9.43 -8.27
CA ARG A 150 -17.64 9.37 -6.90
C ARG A 150 -18.90 10.22 -6.71
N ILE A 151 -19.01 11.35 -7.39
CA ILE A 151 -20.23 12.17 -7.37
C ILE A 151 -21.43 11.37 -7.88
N GLU A 152 -21.27 10.65 -8.99
CA GLU A 152 -22.34 9.82 -9.55
C GLU A 152 -22.60 8.56 -8.70
N GLU A 153 -21.55 7.94 -8.15
CA GLU A 153 -21.66 6.79 -7.23
C GLU A 153 -22.46 7.15 -5.96
N GLU A 154 -22.15 8.25 -5.26
CA GLU A 154 -22.90 8.66 -4.06
C GLU A 154 -24.30 9.18 -4.36
N LYS A 155 -24.49 9.84 -5.51
CA LYS A 155 -25.82 10.25 -5.99
C LYS A 155 -26.72 9.03 -6.22
N HIS A 156 -26.22 7.99 -6.88
CA HIS A 156 -26.99 6.77 -7.13
C HIS A 156 -27.32 6.02 -5.83
N ASP A 157 -26.40 5.99 -4.85
CA ASP A 157 -26.67 5.42 -3.53
C ASP A 157 -27.69 6.24 -2.70
N GLU A 158 -27.78 7.55 -2.92
CA GLU A 158 -28.84 8.40 -2.33
C GLU A 158 -30.19 8.20 -3.02
N GLU A 159 -30.22 8.09 -4.36
CA GLU A 159 -31.43 7.88 -5.17
C GLU A 159 -32.05 6.48 -4.95
N ASP A 160 -31.22 5.42 -4.85
CA ASP A 160 -31.68 4.05 -4.55
C ASP A 160 -32.10 3.86 -3.06
N GLY A 161 -31.84 4.84 -2.20
CA GLY A 161 -32.16 4.79 -0.76
C GLY A 161 -31.44 3.70 0.05
N THR A 162 -30.46 2.99 -0.54
CA THR A 162 -29.82 1.86 0.14
C THR A 162 -28.74 2.31 1.13
N GLN A 163 -28.89 1.95 2.41
CA GLN A 163 -27.86 2.16 3.45
C GLN A 163 -26.64 1.22 3.31
N ASN A 164 -26.23 0.93 2.07
CA ASN A 164 -25.23 -0.07 1.70
C ASN A 164 -23.77 0.37 1.93
N ARG A 165 -23.53 1.61 2.36
CA ARG A 165 -22.18 2.18 2.65
C ARG A 165 -21.31 1.27 3.52
N ALA A 166 -21.92 0.60 4.52
CA ALA A 166 -21.24 -0.33 5.42
C ALA A 166 -21.31 -1.81 4.97
N ARG A 167 -22.16 -2.14 3.99
CA ARG A 167 -22.45 -3.52 3.58
C ARG A 167 -21.67 -3.94 2.32
N ARG A 168 -21.66 -3.14 1.25
CA ARG A 168 -20.87 -3.45 0.04
C ARG A 168 -19.35 -3.43 0.30
N ASN A 169 -18.88 -2.58 1.21
CA ASN A 169 -17.50 -2.59 1.72
C ASN A 169 -17.12 -3.85 2.52
N ARG A 170 -18.09 -4.72 2.84
CA ARG A 170 -17.88 -5.97 3.59
C ARG A 170 -18.07 -7.21 2.71
N GLU A 171 -19.10 -7.22 1.86
CA GLU A 171 -19.46 -8.39 1.05
C GLU A 171 -18.55 -8.57 -0.19
N ALA A 172 -17.84 -7.54 -0.64
CA ALA A 172 -16.80 -7.64 -1.67
C ALA A 172 -15.44 -8.20 -1.16
N ILE A 173 -15.42 -8.86 0.01
CA ILE A 173 -14.20 -9.36 0.69
C ILE A 173 -14.28 -10.88 0.96
N GLU A 174 -15.37 -11.55 0.58
CA GLU A 174 -15.70 -12.92 1.00
C GLU A 174 -15.88 -13.91 -0.16
N GLU A 175 -14.89 -14.03 -1.06
CA GLU A 175 -14.55 -15.32 -1.71
C GLU A 175 -13.19 -15.33 -2.42
N SER A 176 -12.55 -16.52 -2.43
CA SER A 176 -11.46 -16.98 -3.30
C SER A 176 -10.04 -16.32 -3.21
N PRO A 177 -8.98 -17.01 -3.70
CA PRO A 177 -7.59 -16.79 -3.23
C PRO A 177 -6.69 -15.98 -4.17
N GLU A 178 -5.45 -15.76 -3.72
CA GLU A 178 -4.37 -15.08 -4.47
C GLU A 178 -3.94 -15.88 -5.72
N PRO A 179 -3.83 -15.25 -6.91
CA PRO A 179 -3.20 -15.85 -8.07
C PRO A 179 -1.67 -15.70 -8.00
N GLU A 180 -0.93 -16.82 -7.98
CA GLU A 180 0.49 -16.83 -8.34
C GLU A 180 0.64 -17.00 -9.86
N ASP A 181 0.57 -15.90 -10.61
CA ASP A 181 0.90 -15.92 -12.04
C ASP A 181 2.36 -16.33 -12.25
N ALA A 182 2.57 -17.40 -13.02
CA ALA A 182 3.89 -17.86 -13.40
C ALA A 182 4.38 -17.14 -14.66
N ASP A 183 5.56 -16.51 -14.60
CA ASP A 183 6.43 -16.49 -15.78
C ASP A 183 7.92 -16.26 -15.42
N SER A 184 8.74 -17.30 -15.59
CA SER A 184 10.20 -17.20 -15.68
C SER A 184 10.78 -18.50 -16.27
N THR A 185 10.53 -18.72 -17.55
CA THR A 185 11.15 -19.80 -18.31
C THR A 185 12.59 -19.42 -18.71
N TYR A 186 13.62 -19.95 -18.04
CA TYR A 186 14.91 -20.21 -18.72
C TYR A 186 15.77 -21.33 -18.10
N THR A 187 15.89 -22.41 -18.87
CA THR A 187 16.96 -23.46 -18.89
C THR A 187 17.65 -23.90 -17.59
N LEU A 188 17.38 -25.14 -17.20
CA LEU A 188 18.32 -26.01 -16.48
C LEU A 188 19.61 -26.22 -17.29
N HIS A 189 20.78 -26.15 -16.64
CA HIS A 189 21.97 -26.89 -17.07
C HIS A 189 22.69 -27.51 -15.88
N SER A 190 22.53 -28.82 -15.73
CA SER A 190 23.22 -29.63 -14.73
C SER A 190 24.70 -29.78 -15.09
N SER A 191 25.58 -29.77 -14.08
CA SER A 191 26.93 -30.35 -14.20
C SER A 191 27.40 -30.87 -12.85
N SER A 192 27.41 -32.20 -12.71
CA SER A 192 28.00 -32.88 -11.56
C SER A 192 29.52 -32.85 -11.64
N ARG A 193 30.20 -32.56 -10.51
CA ARG A 193 31.45 -33.26 -10.22
C ARG A 193 31.76 -33.37 -8.73
N THR A 194 32.26 -34.54 -8.37
CA THR A 194 32.83 -34.87 -7.05
C THR A 194 34.29 -34.40 -6.92
N GLY A 195 34.75 -34.06 -5.70
CA GLY A 195 36.17 -33.72 -5.50
C GLY A 195 36.59 -33.26 -4.10
N LYS A 196 37.09 -34.21 -3.30
CA LYS A 196 38.11 -34.08 -2.22
C LYS A 196 38.42 -32.69 -1.63
N THR A 197 38.11 -32.57 -0.33
CA THR A 197 39.01 -32.14 0.76
C THR A 197 40.38 -31.54 0.39
N HIS A 198 40.67 -30.34 0.92
CA HIS A 198 41.99 -30.06 1.51
C HIS A 198 41.85 -29.16 2.75
N VAL A 199 42.60 -29.46 3.80
CA VAL A 199 42.76 -28.61 4.99
C VAL A 199 44.05 -27.83 4.84
N ILE A 200 44.02 -26.51 5.08
CA ILE A 200 45.17 -25.67 5.42
C ILE A 200 44.68 -24.61 6.42
N ASN A 201 45.45 -24.36 7.48
CA ASN A 201 45.11 -23.35 8.50
C ASN A 201 45.42 -21.92 8.02
N GLY A 202 44.62 -20.96 8.47
CA GLY A 202 44.91 -19.52 8.38
C GLY A 202 44.21 -18.80 9.52
N GLU A 203 44.97 -18.11 10.38
CA GLU A 203 44.43 -17.49 11.60
C GLU A 203 43.93 -16.06 11.38
N LYS A 204 43.02 -15.62 12.26
CA LYS A 204 42.86 -14.24 12.76
C LYS A 204 42.12 -13.22 11.85
N PRO A 205 41.25 -12.33 12.40
CA PRO A 205 40.46 -12.43 13.64
C PRO A 205 38.94 -12.30 13.39
N GLU A 206 38.14 -12.97 14.23
CA GLU A 206 36.69 -12.78 14.28
C GLU A 206 36.35 -11.50 15.09
N PRO A 207 35.55 -10.57 14.55
CA PRO A 207 35.02 -9.44 15.33
C PRO A 207 33.94 -9.94 16.29
N GLN A 208 34.22 -9.86 17.59
CA GLN A 208 33.35 -10.40 18.65
C GLN A 208 31.93 -9.84 18.57
N SER A 209 30.95 -10.71 18.33
CA SER A 209 29.54 -10.36 18.46
C SER A 209 29.20 -10.11 19.94
N PRO A 210 28.59 -8.97 20.31
CA PRO A 210 28.20 -8.70 21.69
C PRO A 210 27.10 -9.69 22.13
N SER A 211 27.42 -10.49 23.14
CA SER A 211 26.59 -11.63 23.58
C SER A 211 25.16 -11.23 23.96
N ALA A 212 24.17 -11.90 23.34
CA ALA A 212 22.76 -11.65 23.57
C ALA A 212 22.36 -11.96 25.03
N ARG A 213 21.97 -10.94 25.79
CA ARG A 213 21.51 -11.11 27.18
C ARG A 213 20.12 -11.78 27.21
N SER A 214 19.97 -12.72 28.14
CA SER A 214 18.85 -13.65 28.21
C SER A 214 17.53 -13.01 28.68
N SER A 215 16.75 -12.46 27.75
CA SER A 215 15.25 -12.43 27.67
C SER A 215 14.41 -11.95 28.88
N ARG A 216 14.66 -12.39 30.12
CA ARG A 216 13.79 -12.12 31.30
C ARG A 216 13.99 -10.75 31.94
N ASP A 217 15.13 -10.10 31.71
CA ASP A 217 15.44 -8.79 32.32
C ASP A 217 14.87 -7.60 31.52
N LEU A 218 14.27 -7.82 30.34
CA LEU A 218 13.72 -6.74 29.50
C LEU A 218 12.50 -6.04 30.09
N ARG A 219 11.79 -6.67 31.03
CA ARG A 219 10.76 -5.99 31.87
C ARG A 219 11.35 -5.18 33.03
N SER A 220 12.68 -5.03 33.08
CA SER A 220 13.45 -4.21 34.02
C SER A 220 14.46 -3.31 33.28
N SER A 221 14.03 -2.70 32.17
CA SER A 221 14.83 -1.76 31.35
C SER A 221 15.06 -0.39 32.02
N LYS A 222 15.72 -0.42 33.18
CA LYS A 222 15.87 0.64 34.20
C LYS A 222 16.73 1.84 33.73
N GLY A 223 16.30 2.49 32.67
CA GLY A 223 17.03 3.54 31.95
C GLY A 223 16.44 3.94 30.60
N ASN A 224 15.33 3.33 30.15
CA ASN A 224 14.63 3.75 28.94
C ASN A 224 13.28 4.41 29.26
N HIS A 225 13.34 5.65 29.72
CA HIS A 225 12.18 6.45 30.11
C HIS A 225 11.18 6.70 28.95
N ASP A 226 11.63 6.65 27.69
CA ASP A 226 10.72 6.76 26.54
C ASP A 226 9.85 5.47 26.41
N LEU A 227 10.42 4.29 26.67
CA LEU A 227 9.65 3.04 26.71
C LEU A 227 8.73 2.96 27.94
N GLU A 228 9.27 3.27 29.13
CA GLU A 228 8.51 3.25 30.39
C GLU A 228 7.24 4.12 30.27
N ARG A 229 7.39 5.34 29.75
CA ARG A 229 6.29 6.30 29.54
C ARG A 229 5.30 5.90 28.44
N LEU A 230 5.73 5.15 27.43
CA LEU A 230 4.82 4.58 26.43
C LEU A 230 3.97 3.45 27.01
N LEU A 231 4.56 2.59 27.83
CA LEU A 231 3.84 1.50 28.50
C LEU A 231 2.85 2.05 29.54
N GLU A 232 3.22 3.09 30.29
CA GLU A 232 2.34 3.83 31.18
C GLU A 232 1.15 4.45 30.42
N TYR A 233 1.42 5.24 29.36
CA TYR A 233 0.35 5.83 28.54
C TYR A 233 -0.61 4.79 27.94
N LEU A 234 -0.09 3.66 27.44
CA LEU A 234 -0.92 2.58 26.89
C LEU A 234 -1.72 1.84 27.97
N LYS A 235 -1.20 1.73 29.19
CA LYS A 235 -1.94 1.20 30.35
C LYS A 235 -3.10 2.12 30.75
N ASP A 236 -2.84 3.42 30.86
CA ASP A 236 -3.85 4.42 31.25
C ASP A 236 -5.01 4.52 30.27
N HIS A 237 -4.77 4.23 28.98
CA HIS A 237 -5.79 4.18 27.93
C HIS A 237 -6.35 2.77 27.69
N SER A 238 -6.15 1.82 28.62
CA SER A 238 -6.58 0.42 28.54
C SER A 238 -6.16 -0.32 27.27
N ALA A 239 -5.07 0.13 26.62
CA ALA A 239 -4.62 -0.27 25.29
C ALA A 239 -3.35 -1.13 25.32
N LEU A 240 -2.81 -1.43 26.50
CA LEU A 240 -1.57 -2.20 26.68
C LEU A 240 -1.62 -3.59 26.03
N TYR A 241 -2.80 -4.24 26.02
CA TYR A 241 -3.04 -5.55 25.38
C TYR A 241 -2.77 -5.54 23.86
N LEU A 242 -2.79 -4.37 23.21
CA LEU A 242 -2.50 -4.26 21.78
C LEU A 242 -1.04 -4.64 21.47
N LEU A 243 -0.12 -4.49 22.43
CA LEU A 243 1.27 -4.89 22.27
C LEU A 243 1.44 -6.40 22.20
N ASP A 244 0.53 -7.19 22.81
CA ASP A 244 0.55 -8.65 22.73
C ASP A 244 0.26 -9.16 21.30
N ASN A 245 -0.20 -8.29 20.38
CA ASN A 245 -0.41 -8.60 18.97
C ASN A 245 0.83 -8.37 18.10
N LEU A 246 1.90 -7.80 18.66
CA LEU A 246 3.14 -7.51 17.96
C LEU A 246 4.19 -8.61 18.24
N PRO A 247 5.15 -8.84 17.33
CA PRO A 247 6.37 -9.57 17.66
C PRO A 247 7.16 -8.84 18.74
N GLU A 248 7.75 -9.60 19.68
CA GLU A 248 8.65 -9.05 20.68
C GLU A 248 9.93 -8.48 20.04
N VAL A 249 10.63 -7.59 20.75
CA VAL A 249 11.90 -7.01 20.29
C VAL A 249 12.95 -8.08 19.99
N SER A 250 12.93 -9.20 20.71
CA SER A 250 13.80 -10.37 20.49
C SER A 250 13.42 -11.21 19.26
N GLU A 251 12.25 -10.98 18.66
CA GLU A 251 11.77 -11.69 17.47
C GLU A 251 12.06 -10.91 16.17
N ILE A 252 12.30 -9.60 16.26
CA ILE A 252 12.67 -8.78 15.10
C ILE A 252 14.18 -8.52 15.05
N GLN A 253 14.77 -8.79 13.88
CA GLN A 253 16.20 -8.69 13.66
C GLN A 253 16.68 -7.22 13.55
N PHE A 254 17.48 -6.80 14.51
CA PHE A 254 18.36 -5.63 14.38
C PHE A 254 19.77 -6.07 13.97
N VAL A 255 20.41 -5.30 13.08
CA VAL A 255 21.78 -5.53 12.58
C VAL A 255 22.61 -4.27 12.83
N GLY A 256 23.87 -4.40 13.25
CA GLY A 256 24.77 -3.26 13.39
C GLY A 256 25.14 -2.65 12.03
N GLN A 257 25.28 -1.33 11.96
CA GLN A 257 25.68 -0.64 10.73
C GLN A 257 26.72 0.46 10.98
N THR A 258 27.63 0.63 10.03
CA THR A 258 28.66 1.68 10.00
C THR A 258 28.72 2.42 8.66
N SER A 259 27.94 1.99 7.65
CA SER A 259 27.87 2.60 6.32
C SER A 259 27.24 3.99 6.32
N ILE A 260 26.27 4.24 7.21
CA ILE A 260 25.54 5.50 7.31
C ILE A 260 25.87 6.17 8.66
N PRO A 261 26.88 7.05 8.74
CA PRO A 261 27.32 7.65 10.01
C PRO A 261 26.36 8.67 10.62
N GLU A 262 25.37 9.15 9.85
CA GLU A 262 24.28 10.02 10.34
C GLU A 262 23.13 9.24 11.01
N ALA A 263 23.16 7.91 10.91
CA ALA A 263 22.12 7.04 11.43
C ALA A 263 22.41 6.53 12.85
N GLN A 264 21.36 6.04 13.50
CA GLN A 264 21.49 5.18 14.68
C GLN A 264 22.35 3.94 14.34
N PRO A 265 23.14 3.41 15.31
CA PRO A 265 24.17 2.39 15.06
C PRO A 265 23.62 1.01 14.68
N MET A 266 22.30 0.84 14.70
CA MET A 266 21.59 -0.36 14.31
C MET A 266 20.59 -0.03 13.20
N LYS A 267 20.40 -0.98 12.28
CA LYS A 267 19.30 -1.02 11.30
C LYS A 267 18.32 -2.14 11.65
N LEU A 268 17.06 -1.94 11.30
CA LEU A 268 15.94 -2.83 11.57
C LEU A 268 15.55 -3.57 10.29
N PHE A 269 15.55 -4.89 10.30
CA PHE A 269 15.04 -5.68 9.18
C PHE A 269 13.50 -5.58 9.13
N VAL A 270 12.94 -5.21 7.99
CA VAL A 270 11.48 -4.99 7.83
C VAL A 270 10.80 -5.87 6.78
N GLY A 271 11.57 -6.57 5.94
CA GLY A 271 11.03 -7.42 4.88
C GLY A 271 12.01 -7.63 3.73
N ARG A 272 11.51 -8.14 2.60
CA ARG A 272 12.31 -8.37 1.38
C ARG A 272 11.71 -7.70 0.15
N GLU A 273 12.54 -7.27 -0.79
CA GLU A 273 12.05 -6.80 -2.08
C GLU A 273 11.36 -7.96 -2.82
N ALA A 274 10.14 -7.70 -3.32
CA ALA A 274 9.31 -8.69 -4.00
C ALA A 274 9.89 -9.17 -5.34
N LYS A 275 10.88 -8.46 -5.91
CA LYS A 275 11.51 -8.78 -7.20
C LYS A 275 12.78 -9.62 -7.06
N SER A 276 13.77 -9.13 -6.30
CA SER A 276 15.07 -9.80 -6.14
C SER A 276 15.12 -10.75 -4.95
N GLY A 277 14.27 -10.53 -3.95
CA GLY A 277 14.35 -11.21 -2.65
C GLY A 277 15.38 -10.61 -1.69
N ASP A 278 16.07 -9.51 -2.06
CA ASP A 278 17.04 -8.83 -1.21
C ASP A 278 16.41 -8.26 0.07
N ASP A 279 17.20 -8.18 1.15
CA ASP A 279 16.74 -7.74 2.47
C ASP A 279 16.53 -6.21 2.53
N ILE A 280 15.36 -5.79 3.01
CA ILE A 280 15.01 -4.38 3.22
C ILE A 280 15.26 -4.00 4.68
N TYR A 281 16.05 -2.94 4.86
CA TYR A 281 16.36 -2.38 6.16
C TYR A 281 15.77 -0.98 6.33
N ALA A 282 15.16 -0.75 7.50
CA ALA A 282 14.78 0.56 7.99
C ALA A 282 15.85 1.08 8.96
N TYR A 283 16.18 2.37 8.84
CA TYR A 283 17.16 3.02 9.71
C TYR A 283 16.67 4.41 10.11
N MET A 284 17.13 4.88 11.28
CA MET A 284 16.69 6.15 11.85
C MET A 284 17.84 7.16 11.84
N VAL A 285 17.64 8.32 11.23
CA VAL A 285 18.62 9.41 11.06
C VAL A 285 18.25 10.57 11.97
N SER A 286 19.21 11.16 12.67
CA SER A 286 18.98 12.36 13.49
C SER A 286 19.16 13.63 12.63
N LEU A 287 18.10 14.43 12.46
CA LEU A 287 18.17 15.66 11.68
C LEU A 287 18.61 16.85 12.55
N PRO A 288 19.33 17.85 12.00
CA PRO A 288 19.77 19.05 12.73
C PRO A 288 18.66 19.88 13.40
N ARG A 289 17.39 19.61 13.09
CA ARG A 289 16.21 20.24 13.73
C ARG A 289 15.76 19.54 15.03
N GLY A 290 16.46 18.49 15.47
CA GLY A 290 16.11 17.70 16.66
C GLY A 290 15.04 16.63 16.43
N PHE A 291 14.73 16.32 15.17
CA PHE A 291 13.76 15.29 14.78
C PHE A 291 14.47 14.09 14.16
N HIS A 292 14.00 12.88 14.47
CA HIS A 292 14.46 11.68 13.79
C HIS A 292 13.61 11.36 12.56
N GLU A 293 14.27 11.10 11.44
CA GLU A 293 13.68 10.63 10.20
C GLU A 293 13.84 9.11 10.10
N VAL A 294 12.81 8.39 9.62
CA VAL A 294 12.95 6.97 9.26
C VAL A 294 13.12 6.86 7.75
N ARG A 295 14.22 6.22 7.33
CA ARG A 295 14.57 5.95 5.93
C ARG A 295 14.72 4.44 5.71
N PHE A 296 14.75 4.03 4.45
CA PHE A 296 14.84 2.62 4.05
C PHE A 296 15.86 2.42 2.94
N TYR A 297 16.44 1.22 2.84
CA TYR A 297 17.19 0.77 1.67
C TYR A 297 17.05 -0.74 1.46
N VAL A 298 17.36 -1.17 0.24
CA VAL A 298 17.57 -2.58 -0.11
C VAL A 298 19.06 -2.88 0.06
N GLN A 299 19.41 -3.90 0.84
CA GLN A 299 20.78 -4.38 0.91
C GLN A 299 20.97 -5.49 -0.12
N THR A 300 21.58 -5.12 -1.25
CA THR A 300 21.99 -6.08 -2.28
C THR A 300 23.32 -6.74 -1.90
N ALA A 301 23.79 -7.69 -2.71
CA ALA A 301 25.10 -8.32 -2.53
C ALA A 301 26.30 -7.35 -2.62
N HIS A 302 26.12 -6.13 -3.16
CA HIS A 302 27.22 -5.22 -3.50
C HIS A 302 27.01 -3.75 -3.08
N ASP A 303 25.78 -3.29 -2.84
CA ASP A 303 25.45 -1.89 -2.54
C ASP A 303 24.16 -1.75 -1.69
N GLU A 304 23.97 -0.60 -1.04
CA GLU A 304 22.80 -0.25 -0.21
C GLU A 304 21.91 0.77 -0.96
N GLU A 305 20.93 0.31 -1.75
CA GLU A 305 20.11 1.19 -2.61
C GLU A 305 18.96 1.88 -1.84
N PRO A 306 18.91 3.23 -1.76
CA PRO A 306 17.89 3.95 -0.99
C PRO A 306 16.45 3.75 -1.52
N MET A 307 15.56 3.22 -0.68
CA MET A 307 14.18 2.94 -1.04
C MET A 307 13.21 4.00 -0.49
N LYS A 308 12.33 4.53 -1.36
CA LYS A 308 11.26 5.46 -0.97
C LYS A 308 10.12 4.71 -0.25
N THR A 309 9.51 5.32 0.76
CA THR A 309 8.48 4.68 1.61
C THR A 309 7.24 4.23 0.83
N GLU A 310 6.92 4.89 -0.29
CA GLU A 310 5.85 4.51 -1.22
C GLU A 310 6.18 3.24 -2.03
N THR A 311 7.46 2.88 -2.12
CA THR A 311 7.95 1.63 -2.71
C THR A 311 7.97 0.52 -1.66
N VAL A 312 8.44 0.78 -0.43
CA VAL A 312 8.50 -0.18 0.70
C VAL A 312 7.16 -0.88 0.92
N ALA A 313 6.06 -0.12 0.84
CA ALA A 313 4.68 -0.61 0.98
C ALA A 313 4.24 -1.70 -0.01
N LYS A 314 5.00 -1.92 -1.09
CA LYS A 314 4.72 -2.88 -2.17
C LYS A 314 5.57 -4.15 -2.08
N GLN A 315 6.36 -4.27 -1.02
CA GLN A 315 7.37 -5.31 -0.84
C GLN A 315 6.87 -6.40 0.12
N ARG A 316 7.63 -7.50 0.24
CA ARG A 316 7.31 -8.63 1.13
C ARG A 316 7.71 -8.29 2.57
N LEU A 317 6.93 -7.39 3.18
CA LEU A 317 7.14 -6.89 4.54
C LEU A 317 6.73 -7.92 5.61
N LEU A 318 7.48 -7.94 6.72
CA LEU A 318 7.13 -8.74 7.90
C LEU A 318 5.99 -8.09 8.70
N HIS A 319 5.30 -8.89 9.51
CA HIS A 319 4.44 -8.36 10.58
C HIS A 319 5.34 -7.63 11.61
N PRO A 320 4.98 -6.43 12.12
CA PRO A 320 3.74 -5.67 11.90
C PRO A 320 3.81 -4.63 10.77
N PHE A 321 4.95 -4.51 10.09
CA PHE A 321 5.16 -3.53 9.02
C PHE A 321 4.20 -3.72 7.83
N SER A 322 3.90 -4.97 7.46
CA SER A 322 2.88 -5.32 6.45
C SER A 322 1.45 -4.94 6.87
N LYS A 323 1.15 -4.86 8.18
CA LYS A 323 -0.17 -4.47 8.71
C LYS A 323 -0.34 -2.96 8.86
N CYS A 324 0.70 -2.16 8.65
CA CYS A 324 0.64 -0.68 8.67
C CYS A 324 -0.14 -0.08 7.48
N TYR A 325 -0.44 -0.89 6.46
CA TYR A 325 -1.06 -0.52 5.18
C TYR A 325 -2.47 -1.11 5.03
N PRO A 326 -3.31 -0.62 4.09
CA PRO A 326 -4.59 -1.22 3.71
C PRO A 326 -4.39 -2.54 2.94
N LYS A 327 -5.47 -3.27 2.58
CA LYS A 327 -5.34 -4.40 1.63
C LYS A 327 -5.03 -3.80 0.25
N GLN A 328 -4.05 -4.33 -0.47
CA GLN A 328 -3.85 -3.98 -1.87
C GLN A 328 -4.99 -4.60 -2.71
N PRO A 329 -5.38 -3.99 -3.86
CA PRO A 329 -4.87 -2.73 -4.41
C PRO A 329 -5.49 -1.49 -3.72
N CYS A 330 -4.63 -0.61 -3.21
CA CYS A 330 -5.04 0.63 -2.54
C CYS A 330 -4.08 1.79 -2.87
N ILE A 331 -4.57 3.03 -2.78
CA ILE A 331 -3.73 4.23 -2.91
C ILE A 331 -3.09 4.50 -1.53
N LEU A 332 -1.75 4.56 -1.50
CA LEU A 332 -1.00 4.81 -0.27
C LEU A 332 -1.17 6.25 0.20
N GLU A 333 -1.73 6.41 1.39
CA GLU A 333 -1.99 7.71 2.00
C GLU A 333 -0.78 8.26 2.77
N GLN A 334 -0.93 9.44 3.38
CA GLN A 334 0.07 9.99 4.31
C GLN A 334 0.03 9.26 5.66
N SER A 335 -1.16 8.82 6.07
CA SER A 335 -1.48 8.02 7.25
C SER A 335 -0.76 6.67 7.27
N ASP A 336 -0.78 5.93 6.16
CA ASP A 336 -0.04 4.68 5.97
C ASP A 336 1.46 4.82 6.26
N ARG A 337 2.07 5.84 5.65
CA ARG A 337 3.49 6.14 5.81
C ARG A 337 3.80 6.57 7.24
N ALA A 338 2.91 7.36 7.87
CA ALA A 338 3.02 7.69 9.29
C ALA A 338 2.93 6.44 10.19
N ARG A 339 2.01 5.49 9.93
CA ARG A 339 1.91 4.22 10.68
C ARG A 339 3.20 3.41 10.61
N LEU A 340 3.78 3.23 9.42
CA LEU A 340 5.07 2.52 9.31
C LEU A 340 6.19 3.25 10.08
N THR A 341 6.29 4.58 9.96
CA THR A 341 7.27 5.38 10.70
C THR A 341 7.09 5.26 12.22
N LEU A 342 5.85 5.25 12.73
CA LEU A 342 5.54 5.05 14.15
C LEU A 342 5.95 3.64 14.62
N MET A 343 5.67 2.59 13.84
CA MET A 343 6.06 1.23 14.23
C MET A 343 7.58 1.02 14.21
N VAL A 344 8.29 1.57 13.21
CA VAL A 344 9.76 1.53 13.20
C VAL A 344 10.33 2.29 14.40
N LYS A 345 9.86 3.51 14.67
CA LYS A 345 10.29 4.27 15.86
C LYS A 345 9.98 3.53 17.16
N PHE A 346 8.83 2.86 17.28
CA PHE A 346 8.50 2.04 18.44
C PHE A 346 9.53 0.93 18.65
N TYR A 347 9.89 0.14 17.64
CA TYR A 347 10.92 -0.89 17.80
C TYR A 347 12.30 -0.31 18.16
N PHE A 348 12.71 0.81 17.56
CA PHE A 348 13.95 1.49 17.94
C PHE A 348 13.94 1.96 19.41
N ILE A 349 12.79 2.41 19.92
CA ILE A 349 12.62 2.74 21.35
C ILE A 349 12.67 1.46 22.18
N SER A 350 11.87 0.44 21.87
CA SER A 350 11.75 -0.78 22.67
C SER A 350 13.04 -1.61 22.73
N ALA A 351 13.91 -1.50 21.71
CA ALA A 351 15.26 -2.06 21.71
C ALA A 351 16.30 -1.24 22.51
N GLY A 352 15.93 -0.09 23.07
CA GLY A 352 16.85 0.80 23.81
C GLY A 352 17.86 1.55 22.93
N ILE A 353 17.64 1.57 21.61
CA ILE A 353 18.51 2.29 20.66
C ILE A 353 18.12 3.77 20.62
N ALA A 354 16.82 4.05 20.51
CA ALA A 354 16.26 5.39 20.58
C ALA A 354 15.82 5.69 22.01
N THR A 355 16.66 6.39 22.79
CA THR A 355 16.35 6.77 24.18
C THR A 355 16.24 8.28 24.33
N ASN A 356 15.21 8.72 25.07
CA ASN A 356 14.98 10.12 25.42
C ASN A 356 15.00 11.07 24.20
N CYS A 357 14.42 10.68 23.07
CA CYS A 357 14.47 11.45 21.83
C CYS A 357 13.10 11.53 21.14
N VAL A 358 12.51 10.40 20.76
CA VAL A 358 11.26 10.38 19.98
C VAL A 358 10.10 11.04 20.72
N LEU A 359 9.99 10.88 22.05
CA LEU A 359 8.95 11.55 22.83
C LEU A 359 9.18 13.06 23.04
N LYS A 360 10.39 13.57 22.78
CA LYS A 360 10.68 15.01 22.82
C LYS A 360 10.27 15.72 21.52
N GLU A 361 10.25 15.00 20.40
CA GLU A 361 9.86 15.52 19.09
C GLU A 361 8.39 15.95 19.03
N THR A 362 7.48 15.12 19.56
CA THR A 362 6.05 15.43 19.55
C THR A 362 5.30 14.74 20.70
N LYS A 363 4.59 15.56 21.48
CA LYS A 363 3.75 15.10 22.60
C LYS A 363 2.61 14.16 22.16
N LYS A 364 2.22 14.20 20.88
CA LYS A 364 1.19 13.34 20.29
C LYS A 364 1.72 11.95 19.90
N TYR A 365 3.00 11.63 20.10
CA TYR A 365 3.56 10.33 19.70
C TYR A 365 2.87 9.13 20.39
N PRO A 366 2.63 9.12 21.73
CA PRO A 366 1.96 8.00 22.40
C PRO A 366 0.53 7.76 21.90
N GLU A 367 -0.23 8.84 21.67
CA GLU A 367 -1.58 8.82 21.11
C GLU A 367 -1.59 8.25 19.69
N ARG A 368 -0.71 8.76 18.82
CA ARG A 368 -0.55 8.28 17.44
C ARG A 368 -0.10 6.81 17.39
N LEU A 369 0.78 6.39 18.31
CA LEU A 369 1.15 4.99 18.43
C LEU A 369 -0.06 4.13 18.83
N ARG A 370 -0.84 4.51 19.85
CA ARG A 370 -2.06 3.79 20.25
C ARG A 370 -3.01 3.59 19.06
N VAL A 371 -3.27 4.64 18.29
CA VAL A 371 -4.12 4.61 17.09
C VAL A 371 -3.54 3.72 15.97
N ALA A 372 -2.20 3.66 15.84
CA ALA A 372 -1.56 2.73 14.90
C ALA A 372 -1.66 1.26 15.37
N LEU A 373 -1.58 1.01 16.69
CA LEU A 373 -1.73 -0.31 17.31
C LEU A 373 -3.17 -0.84 17.20
N ASP A 374 -4.17 0.01 17.46
CA ASP A 374 -5.59 -0.32 17.24
C ASP A 374 -5.81 -0.81 15.80
N TYR A 375 -5.34 -0.02 14.82
CA TYR A 375 -5.44 -0.39 13.40
C TYR A 375 -4.72 -1.70 13.08
N ILE A 376 -3.51 -1.94 13.62
CA ILE A 376 -2.77 -3.18 13.35
C ILE A 376 -3.51 -4.40 13.92
N ALA A 377 -4.16 -4.28 15.08
CA ALA A 377 -5.01 -5.34 15.62
C ALA A 377 -6.23 -5.61 14.73
N ASP A 378 -6.97 -4.57 14.33
CA ASP A 378 -8.10 -4.72 13.38
C ASP A 378 -7.65 -5.37 12.05
N ARG A 379 -6.43 -5.09 11.61
CA ARG A 379 -5.80 -5.65 10.39
C ARG A 379 -5.27 -7.08 10.55
N MET A 380 -5.17 -7.60 11.77
CA MET A 380 -4.95 -9.02 12.02
C MET A 380 -6.27 -9.80 11.99
N GLY A 381 -7.38 -9.15 12.35
CA GLY A 381 -8.72 -9.73 12.36
C GLY A 381 -9.01 -10.56 13.63
N PRO A 382 -10.30 -10.83 13.94
CA PRO A 382 -10.70 -11.32 15.27
C PRO A 382 -10.15 -12.69 15.69
N ALA A 383 -9.66 -13.50 14.75
CA ALA A 383 -9.07 -14.81 15.04
C ALA A 383 -7.58 -14.76 15.39
N ALA A 384 -6.89 -13.64 15.08
CA ALA A 384 -5.45 -13.48 15.31
C ALA A 384 -5.13 -12.31 16.26
N ALA A 385 -5.98 -11.28 16.33
CA ALA A 385 -5.90 -10.25 17.35
C ALA A 385 -6.41 -10.76 18.70
N LYS A 386 -5.53 -10.73 19.71
CA LYS A 386 -5.88 -10.98 21.10
C LYS A 386 -6.90 -9.92 21.57
N PRO A 387 -8.04 -10.32 22.15
CA PRO A 387 -9.01 -9.38 22.71
C PRO A 387 -8.43 -8.65 23.94
N PRO A 388 -9.07 -7.56 24.40
CA PRO A 388 -8.77 -7.02 25.72
C PRO A 388 -8.90 -8.13 26.77
N SER A 389 -7.88 -8.32 27.59
CA SER A 389 -7.97 -9.18 28.75
C SER A 389 -8.97 -8.57 29.74
N HIS A 390 -10.20 -9.11 29.77
CA HIS A 390 -11.10 -8.85 30.87
C HIS A 390 -10.43 -9.34 32.15
N ALA A 391 -10.02 -8.39 32.99
CA ALA A 391 -9.66 -8.68 34.36
C ALA A 391 -10.90 -9.27 35.03
N LYS A 392 -10.84 -10.58 35.31
CA LYS A 392 -11.47 -11.12 36.50
C LYS A 392 -10.57 -10.69 37.66
N ASP A 393 -10.84 -9.50 38.18
CA ASP A 393 -10.47 -9.23 39.57
C ASP A 393 -11.50 -9.98 40.44
N ASP A 394 -11.03 -10.75 41.41
CA ASP A 394 -11.86 -11.64 42.21
C ASP A 394 -12.64 -10.85 43.28
N ASP A 395 -13.96 -11.05 43.35
CA ASP A 395 -14.82 -10.54 44.43
C ASP A 395 -16.07 -11.46 44.61
N ASP A 396 -15.83 -12.77 44.69
CA ASP A 396 -16.85 -13.77 45.08
C ASP A 396 -17.01 -13.76 46.62
N ASP A 397 -17.96 -12.97 47.15
CA ASP A 397 -18.94 -13.43 48.19
C ASP A 397 -19.85 -12.28 48.72
N ALA A 398 -21.09 -12.18 48.22
CA ALA A 398 -22.20 -11.53 48.94
C ALA A 398 -23.61 -11.91 48.42
N ALA A 399 -24.25 -12.85 49.13
CA ALA A 399 -25.70 -13.01 49.27
C ALA A 399 -26.63 -12.90 48.03
N ALA A 400 -27.05 -14.04 47.49
CA ALA A 400 -28.26 -14.13 46.69
C ALA A 400 -29.54 -14.07 47.55
N SER A 401 -30.41 -13.06 47.37
CA SER A 401 -31.89 -13.20 47.47
C SER A 401 -32.67 -11.88 47.32
N ALA A 402 -33.21 -11.63 46.12
CA ALA A 402 -34.42 -10.83 45.90
C ALA A 402 -35.00 -11.20 44.52
N ALA A 403 -36.33 -11.32 44.40
CA ALA A 403 -36.97 -11.79 43.16
C ALA A 403 -37.90 -10.74 42.53
N ALA A 404 -38.06 -10.85 41.21
CA ALA A 404 -39.12 -10.24 40.37
C ALA A 404 -39.23 -8.69 40.35
N GLY A 405 -38.82 -8.08 39.23
CA GLY A 405 -39.17 -6.69 38.95
C GLY A 405 -38.54 -6.07 37.69
N GLY A 406 -39.23 -6.15 36.55
CA GLY A 406 -39.15 -5.14 35.47
C GLY A 406 -37.98 -5.19 34.47
N THR A 407 -38.32 -5.44 33.20
CA THR A 407 -37.70 -4.88 31.98
C THR A 407 -36.23 -5.24 31.66
N PRO A 408 -35.93 -5.88 30.50
CA PRO A 408 -34.54 -6.09 30.07
C PRO A 408 -33.87 -4.75 29.69
N ALA A 409 -32.68 -4.52 30.26
CA ALA A 409 -31.91 -3.29 30.04
C ALA A 409 -31.31 -3.21 28.62
N LEU A 410 -31.06 -1.98 28.14
CA LEU A 410 -30.36 -1.76 26.87
C LEU A 410 -28.89 -2.17 26.96
N ASN A 411 -28.42 -2.91 25.96
CA ASN A 411 -26.99 -3.22 25.79
C ASN A 411 -26.15 -1.93 25.68
N PRO A 412 -25.07 -1.74 26.45
CA PRO A 412 -24.14 -0.62 26.32
C PRO A 412 -23.18 -0.77 25.11
N ALA A 413 -23.69 -1.27 23.97
CA ALA A 413 -22.94 -1.54 22.75
C ALA A 413 -22.74 -0.30 21.85
N LYS A 414 -22.52 0.89 22.44
CA LYS A 414 -22.44 2.17 21.73
C LYS A 414 -21.37 3.12 22.27
N HIS A 415 -20.09 2.75 22.10
CA HIS A 415 -19.00 3.74 22.16
C HIS A 415 -17.72 3.43 21.36
N ARG A 416 -17.59 2.24 20.74
CA ARG A 416 -16.33 1.79 20.11
C ARG A 416 -16.11 2.22 18.64
N LEU A 417 -17.05 2.92 18.01
CA LEU A 417 -17.02 3.25 16.58
C LEU A 417 -16.85 4.75 16.26
N SER A 418 -16.49 5.59 17.24
CA SER A 418 -16.28 7.03 17.01
C SER A 418 -14.84 7.40 16.64
N SER A 419 -13.90 6.45 16.67
CA SER A 419 -12.46 6.74 16.64
C SER A 419 -11.91 7.14 15.27
N GLU A 420 -12.51 6.67 14.16
CA GLU A 420 -12.06 7.01 12.80
C GLU A 420 -12.26 8.50 12.46
N SER A 421 -13.17 9.21 13.15
CA SER A 421 -13.38 10.65 12.93
C SER A 421 -12.34 11.55 13.62
N SER A 422 -11.47 11.00 14.47
CA SER A 422 -10.43 11.75 15.21
C SER A 422 -9.05 11.64 14.55
N TYR A 423 -9.00 11.25 13.27
CA TYR A 423 -7.81 10.66 12.66
C TYR A 423 -6.77 11.68 12.18
N ILE A 424 -5.90 12.05 13.13
CA ILE A 424 -4.59 12.69 12.97
C ILE A 424 -4.61 14.11 12.39
N ASP A 425 -4.41 15.10 13.27
CA ASP A 425 -3.90 16.42 12.88
C ASP A 425 -2.56 16.26 12.14
N GLU A 426 -2.57 16.55 10.83
CA GLU A 426 -1.47 16.29 9.92
C GLU A 426 -0.33 17.33 9.97
N SER A 427 -0.44 18.37 10.79
CA SER A 427 0.54 19.46 10.86
C SER A 427 1.95 18.98 11.25
N ASP A 428 2.07 18.19 12.33
CA ASP A 428 3.38 17.71 12.82
C ASP A 428 4.04 16.68 11.88
N ILE A 429 3.25 15.92 11.11
CA ILE A 429 3.75 14.75 10.37
C ILE A 429 4.74 15.16 9.27
N GLN A 430 4.58 16.35 8.69
CA GLN A 430 5.51 16.88 7.68
C GLN A 430 6.90 17.22 8.25
N SER A 431 7.09 17.24 9.57
CA SER A 431 8.40 17.44 10.21
C SER A 431 9.19 16.13 10.43
N THR A 432 8.60 14.96 10.17
CA THR A 432 9.24 13.64 10.40
C THR A 432 9.14 12.66 9.23
N LEU A 433 8.48 13.02 8.14
CA LEU A 433 8.43 12.22 6.91
C LEU A 433 9.48 12.70 5.90
N ALA A 434 10.04 11.74 5.16
CA ALA A 434 11.25 11.93 4.37
C ALA A 434 11.15 13.06 3.34
N LEU A 435 12.16 13.95 3.36
CA LEU A 435 12.55 14.69 2.17
C LEU A 435 13.30 13.74 1.23
N GLU A 436 13.35 14.06 -0.06
CA GLU A 436 14.05 13.23 -1.03
C GLU A 436 15.54 13.10 -0.64
N PRO A 437 16.08 11.87 -0.48
CA PRO A 437 17.39 11.67 0.13
C PRO A 437 18.48 12.33 -0.71
N PRO A 438 19.46 13.02 -0.08
CA PRO A 438 20.66 13.47 -0.78
C PRO A 438 21.32 12.29 -1.49
N ARG A 439 21.67 12.45 -2.77
CA ARG A 439 22.45 11.44 -3.49
C ARG A 439 23.77 11.24 -2.75
N LEU A 440 24.05 10.00 -2.33
CA LEU A 440 25.31 9.65 -1.69
C LEU A 440 26.48 10.06 -2.61
N PRO A 441 27.56 10.63 -2.07
CA PRO A 441 28.72 11.00 -2.87
C PRO A 441 29.43 9.73 -3.34
N HIS A 442 29.16 9.30 -4.58
CA HIS A 442 29.91 8.21 -5.21
C HIS A 442 31.42 8.45 -5.06
N HIS A 443 32.17 7.45 -4.58
CA HIS A 443 33.61 7.55 -4.46
C HIS A 443 34.26 7.82 -5.83
N ASN A 444 34.77 9.04 -6.01
CA ASN A 444 35.42 9.46 -7.24
C ASN A 444 36.61 8.55 -7.57
N ARG A 445 36.47 7.77 -8.65
CA ARG A 445 37.58 7.04 -9.26
C ARG A 445 38.65 8.06 -9.69
N THR A 446 39.90 7.81 -9.32
CA THR A 446 40.98 8.80 -9.49
C THR A 446 41.25 9.12 -10.97
N PRO A 447 41.33 10.42 -11.36
CA PRO A 447 41.69 10.79 -12.71
C PRO A 447 43.19 10.54 -12.95
N ARG A 448 43.51 9.71 -13.94
CA ARG A 448 44.90 9.46 -14.36
C ARG A 448 45.41 10.63 -15.20
N SER A 449 46.53 11.22 -14.82
CA SER A 449 47.14 12.35 -15.53
C SER A 449 47.86 11.90 -16.81
N ALA A 450 47.52 12.51 -17.95
CA ALA A 450 48.32 12.42 -19.17
C ALA A 450 48.15 13.65 -20.08
N SER A 451 49.24 14.42 -20.16
CA SER A 451 49.73 15.23 -21.29
C SER A 451 48.79 16.06 -22.17
N ILE A 452 49.01 17.37 -22.07
CA ILE A 452 48.92 18.38 -23.14
C ILE A 452 49.38 17.85 -24.52
N PHE A 453 48.63 18.18 -25.59
CA PHE A 453 49.18 18.73 -26.84
C PHE A 453 48.09 19.46 -27.67
N THR A 454 48.50 20.34 -28.58
CA THR A 454 47.61 21.27 -29.31
C THR A 454 47.48 20.94 -30.80
N ARG A 455 46.29 21.13 -31.41
CA ARG A 455 46.13 21.82 -32.72
C ARG A 455 44.70 22.13 -33.16
N LYS A 456 44.65 23.08 -34.11
CA LYS A 456 43.52 23.78 -34.76
C LYS A 456 42.69 22.92 -35.74
N SER A 457 41.55 23.50 -36.18
CA SER A 457 40.89 23.35 -37.52
C SER A 457 40.27 21.98 -37.89
N ALA A 458 39.24 21.88 -38.74
CA ALA A 458 38.23 22.83 -39.27
C ALA A 458 37.08 22.03 -39.97
N TYR A 459 36.10 22.73 -40.57
CA TYR A 459 34.99 22.18 -41.37
C TYR A 459 35.37 21.10 -42.40
N SER A 460 34.49 20.11 -42.62
CA SER A 460 34.04 19.72 -43.98
C SER A 460 32.71 18.94 -43.98
N MET A 461 32.22 18.60 -45.17
CA MET A 461 30.83 18.26 -45.52
C MET A 461 30.45 16.76 -45.40
N ALA A 462 29.14 16.50 -45.54
CA ALA A 462 28.54 15.24 -46.00
C ALA A 462 28.85 14.98 -47.51
N PRO A 463 28.35 13.94 -48.25
CA PRO A 463 27.20 13.05 -47.95
C PRO A 463 27.19 11.59 -48.51
N ARG A 464 26.05 10.91 -48.28
CA ARG A 464 25.29 10.03 -49.23
C ARG A 464 25.64 8.52 -49.42
N SER A 465 24.55 7.75 -49.55
CA SER A 465 24.31 6.56 -50.42
C SER A 465 24.54 5.11 -49.93
N GLN A 466 23.43 4.36 -49.94
CA GLN A 466 23.22 3.03 -50.57
C GLN A 466 23.52 1.69 -49.85
N THR A 467 22.59 0.76 -50.09
CA THR A 467 22.55 -0.71 -49.92
C THR A 467 23.01 -1.40 -51.26
N PRO A 468 22.96 -2.74 -51.51
CA PRO A 468 22.33 -3.85 -50.76
C PRO A 468 23.03 -5.26 -50.79
N SER A 469 22.39 -6.24 -50.11
CA SER A 469 22.24 -7.69 -50.41
C SER A 469 23.41 -8.71 -50.64
N HIS A 470 23.09 -9.97 -50.26
CA HIS A 470 23.53 -11.30 -50.77
C HIS A 470 24.62 -12.14 -50.05
N THR A 471 24.17 -13.22 -49.36
CA THR A 471 24.75 -14.60 -49.38
C THR A 471 23.60 -15.59 -49.07
N THR A 472 23.06 -16.41 -49.97
CA THR A 472 23.51 -17.67 -50.64
C THR A 472 23.51 -18.93 -49.75
N SER A 473 22.71 -19.93 -50.18
CA SER A 473 22.55 -21.32 -49.67
C SER A 473 23.81 -22.21 -49.97
N PRO A 474 23.94 -23.53 -49.64
CA PRO A 474 22.95 -24.58 -50.02
C PRO A 474 22.89 -25.96 -49.27
N HIS A 475 21.95 -26.77 -49.74
CA HIS A 475 21.98 -28.24 -49.96
C HIS A 475 21.33 -29.28 -49.01
N LEU A 476 20.77 -30.29 -49.70
CA LEU A 476 19.92 -31.45 -49.35
C LEU A 476 20.76 -32.74 -49.08
N PRO A 477 20.24 -33.85 -48.48
CA PRO A 477 19.21 -34.73 -49.09
C PRO A 477 18.21 -35.47 -48.16
N ALA A 478 17.28 -36.22 -48.77
CA ALA A 478 16.21 -37.04 -48.16
C ALA A 478 16.70 -38.45 -47.70
N THR A 479 15.93 -39.33 -47.04
CA THR A 479 14.78 -40.11 -47.59
C THR A 479 14.19 -41.05 -46.52
N ILE A 480 12.91 -41.46 -46.63
CA ILE A 480 12.34 -42.85 -46.55
C ILE A 480 10.84 -42.85 -46.13
N THR A 481 10.05 -43.74 -46.74
CA THR A 481 8.64 -44.07 -46.41
C THR A 481 8.44 -45.59 -46.30
N PRO A 482 7.35 -46.05 -45.65
CA PRO A 482 6.32 -46.87 -46.32
C PRO A 482 4.87 -46.41 -45.95
N THR A 483 3.90 -46.26 -46.88
CA THR A 483 2.95 -47.30 -47.40
C THR A 483 2.23 -48.12 -46.31
N THR A 484 0.90 -48.34 -46.34
CA THR A 484 0.07 -48.89 -47.45
C THR A 484 -1.43 -48.51 -47.44
N THR A 485 -2.03 -48.39 -48.64
CA THR A 485 -3.32 -49.01 -49.13
C THR A 485 -4.62 -48.77 -48.31
N THR A 486 -5.77 -48.36 -48.88
CA THR A 486 -6.48 -48.88 -50.07
C THR A 486 -7.44 -47.85 -50.70
N ASP A 487 -7.70 -47.96 -52.00
CA ASP A 487 -8.75 -47.25 -52.79
C ASP A 487 -9.55 -48.31 -53.59
N PRO A 488 -10.77 -48.07 -54.12
CA PRO A 488 -10.84 -47.76 -55.57
C PRO A 488 -12.08 -46.99 -56.11
N SER A 489 -11.82 -45.98 -56.97
CA SER A 489 -12.63 -45.64 -58.19
C SER A 489 -14.06 -45.03 -57.98
N ASN A 490 -14.75 -44.35 -58.91
CA ASN A 490 -14.56 -43.99 -60.34
C ASN A 490 -15.59 -42.86 -60.71
N THR A 491 -15.63 -42.10 -61.84
CA THR A 491 -14.86 -42.05 -63.11
C THR A 491 -14.96 -40.63 -63.76
N VAL A 492 -13.86 -40.13 -64.35
CA VAL A 492 -13.73 -39.29 -65.58
C VAL A 492 -14.92 -38.45 -66.13
N SER A 493 -14.78 -37.11 -66.20
CA SER A 493 -14.89 -36.27 -67.43
C SER A 493 -14.93 -34.75 -67.18
N SER A 494 -14.25 -33.98 -68.03
CA SER A 494 -14.52 -32.54 -68.29
C SER A 494 -14.95 -32.37 -69.76
N PRO A 495 -15.80 -31.40 -70.09
CA PRO A 495 -15.27 -30.24 -70.81
C PRO A 495 -15.92 -28.89 -70.40
N ALA A 496 -15.33 -27.78 -70.84
CA ALA A 496 -15.89 -26.44 -70.66
C ALA A 496 -16.56 -25.93 -71.95
N LEU A 497 -17.65 -25.16 -71.85
CA LEU A 497 -17.78 -23.80 -72.43
C LEU A 497 -19.21 -23.19 -72.34
N LEU A 498 -19.25 -21.85 -72.28
CA LEU A 498 -20.32 -20.89 -72.66
C LEU A 498 -21.56 -20.64 -71.76
N HIS A 499 -21.82 -19.33 -71.59
CA HIS A 499 -23.05 -18.58 -71.26
C HIS A 499 -24.16 -19.17 -70.34
N HIS A 500 -24.28 -18.63 -69.10
CA HIS A 500 -25.18 -17.50 -68.78
C HIS A 500 -25.09 -17.07 -67.30
N PRO A 501 -25.37 -15.80 -66.94
CA PRO A 501 -25.32 -15.33 -65.55
C PRO A 501 -26.64 -15.61 -64.81
N LEU A 502 -26.86 -16.84 -64.36
CA LEU A 502 -28.05 -17.19 -63.58
C LEU A 502 -27.92 -16.80 -62.10
N ARG A 503 -28.42 -15.59 -61.82
CA ARG A 503 -28.69 -15.00 -60.51
C ARG A 503 -29.57 -15.90 -59.65
N GLY A 504 -28.96 -16.79 -58.87
CA GLY A 504 -29.64 -17.64 -57.90
C GLY A 504 -28.94 -17.64 -56.56
N ASN A 505 -29.39 -16.80 -55.61
CA ASN A 505 -29.08 -17.05 -54.21
C ASN A 505 -29.75 -18.37 -53.83
N PRO A 506 -29.02 -19.39 -53.35
CA PRO A 506 -29.69 -20.43 -52.57
C PRO A 506 -30.29 -19.72 -51.36
N LYS A 507 -31.62 -19.82 -51.20
CA LYS A 507 -32.24 -19.53 -49.92
C LYS A 507 -31.74 -20.62 -48.96
N ARG A 508 -30.67 -20.34 -48.21
CA ARG A 508 -30.39 -21.07 -46.97
C ARG A 508 -31.70 -21.13 -46.20
N SER A 509 -32.13 -22.31 -45.81
CA SER A 509 -33.35 -22.41 -45.01
C SER A 509 -33.12 -21.70 -43.67
N ALA A 510 -34.19 -21.29 -42.98
CA ALA A 510 -34.04 -20.87 -41.58
C ALA A 510 -33.39 -22.00 -40.76
N GLU A 511 -33.77 -23.25 -41.10
CA GLU A 511 -33.23 -24.49 -40.56
C GLU A 511 -31.70 -24.60 -40.72
N ASP A 512 -31.12 -24.20 -41.86
CA ASP A 512 -29.65 -24.22 -42.05
C ASP A 512 -28.93 -23.29 -41.07
N ALA A 513 -29.52 -22.12 -40.77
CA ALA A 513 -28.95 -21.15 -39.85
C ALA A 513 -29.09 -21.62 -38.39
N GLU A 514 -30.17 -22.32 -38.06
CA GLU A 514 -30.38 -22.98 -36.76
C GLU A 514 -29.40 -24.14 -36.55
N PHE A 515 -29.14 -24.96 -37.58
CA PHE A 515 -28.11 -26.00 -37.54
C PHE A 515 -26.68 -25.43 -37.43
N GLU A 516 -26.36 -24.35 -38.15
CA GLU A 516 -25.06 -23.66 -38.00
C GLU A 516 -24.89 -23.10 -36.58
N ASP A 517 -25.93 -22.56 -35.95
CA ASP A 517 -25.82 -22.03 -34.58
C ASP A 517 -25.75 -23.15 -33.52
N LEU A 518 -26.55 -24.21 -33.66
CA LEU A 518 -26.47 -25.37 -32.77
C LEU A 518 -25.08 -26.02 -32.82
N ALA A 519 -24.48 -26.11 -34.01
CA ALA A 519 -23.09 -26.58 -34.16
C ALA A 519 -22.08 -25.66 -33.46
N ARG A 520 -22.26 -24.34 -33.50
CA ARG A 520 -21.43 -23.39 -32.72
C ARG A 520 -21.58 -23.59 -31.22
N ILE A 521 -22.82 -23.81 -30.73
CA ILE A 521 -23.11 -24.03 -29.31
C ILE A 521 -22.42 -25.31 -28.82
N VAL A 522 -22.57 -26.44 -29.53
CA VAL A 522 -21.92 -27.71 -29.17
C VAL A 522 -20.39 -27.61 -29.22
N MET A 523 -19.81 -26.93 -30.22
CA MET A 523 -18.36 -26.70 -30.29
C MET A 523 -17.86 -25.82 -29.12
N LYS A 524 -18.67 -24.85 -28.67
CA LYS A 524 -18.36 -24.03 -27.49
C LYS A 524 -18.44 -24.85 -26.21
N GLU A 525 -19.48 -25.66 -26.04
CA GLU A 525 -19.65 -26.59 -24.91
C GLU A 525 -18.46 -27.57 -24.80
N GLN A 526 -18.09 -28.23 -25.89
CA GLN A 526 -16.90 -29.11 -25.94
C GLN A 526 -15.58 -28.39 -25.66
N THR A 527 -15.53 -27.06 -25.79
CA THR A 527 -14.34 -26.26 -25.47
C THR A 527 -14.34 -25.90 -23.98
N LEU A 528 -15.46 -25.40 -23.45
CA LEU A 528 -15.64 -25.13 -22.02
C LEU A 528 -15.43 -26.40 -21.16
N THR A 529 -15.92 -27.56 -21.59
CA THR A 529 -15.68 -28.84 -20.88
C THR A 529 -14.19 -29.21 -20.82
N ARG A 530 -13.40 -28.87 -21.85
CA ARG A 530 -11.95 -29.09 -21.83
C ARG A 530 -11.23 -28.09 -20.93
N GLU A 531 -11.66 -26.82 -20.92
CA GLU A 531 -11.15 -25.79 -20.03
C GLU A 531 -11.44 -26.11 -18.55
N ILE A 532 -12.67 -26.54 -18.23
CA ILE A 532 -13.07 -26.99 -16.88
C ILE A 532 -12.20 -28.17 -16.42
N ASN A 533 -12.00 -29.19 -17.26
CA ASN A 533 -11.16 -30.34 -16.91
C ASN A 533 -9.68 -29.98 -16.74
N ALA A 534 -9.17 -28.99 -17.48
CA ALA A 534 -7.81 -28.49 -17.32
C ALA A 534 -7.64 -27.71 -16.00
N LEU A 535 -8.57 -26.81 -15.68
CA LEU A 535 -8.58 -26.05 -14.42
C LEU A 535 -8.73 -26.95 -13.18
N GLN A 536 -9.57 -27.99 -13.26
CA GLN A 536 -9.67 -28.99 -12.19
C GLN A 536 -8.33 -29.70 -11.97
N HIS A 537 -7.68 -30.17 -13.03
CA HIS A 537 -6.38 -30.84 -12.92
C HIS A 537 -5.29 -29.91 -12.36
N GLU A 538 -5.29 -28.63 -12.73
CA GLU A 538 -4.37 -27.63 -12.18
C GLU A 538 -4.63 -27.39 -10.68
N MET A 539 -5.89 -27.31 -10.25
CA MET A 539 -6.27 -27.21 -8.84
C MET A 539 -5.82 -28.43 -8.03
N ASP A 540 -6.02 -29.65 -8.56
CA ASP A 540 -5.57 -30.90 -7.92
C ASP A 540 -4.04 -30.89 -7.70
N VAL A 541 -3.27 -30.45 -8.72
CA VAL A 541 -1.80 -30.35 -8.67
C VAL A 541 -1.32 -29.26 -7.70
N LEU A 542 -2.06 -28.15 -7.57
CA LEU A 542 -1.76 -27.13 -6.57
C LEU A 542 -2.03 -27.62 -5.14
N GLU A 543 -3.07 -28.41 -4.93
CA GLU A 543 -3.35 -29.02 -3.62
C GLU A 543 -2.31 -30.09 -3.24
N GLU A 544 -1.84 -30.92 -4.19
CA GLU A 544 -0.73 -31.85 -3.94
C GLU A 544 0.59 -31.12 -3.60
N ARG A 545 0.91 -30.02 -4.29
CA ARG A 545 2.08 -29.19 -3.95
C ARG A 545 1.99 -28.59 -2.55
N LYS A 546 0.79 -28.16 -2.14
CA LYS A 546 0.47 -27.60 -0.83
C LYS A 546 0.64 -28.62 0.28
N THR A 547 0.17 -29.87 0.12
CA THR A 547 0.37 -30.93 1.12
C THR A 547 1.85 -31.31 1.27
N ILE A 548 2.57 -31.52 0.16
CA ILE A 548 4.01 -31.79 0.16
C ILE A 548 4.81 -30.66 0.84
N TRP A 549 4.42 -29.40 0.64
CA TRP A 549 5.04 -28.26 1.31
C TRP A 549 4.76 -28.24 2.81
N MET A 550 3.51 -28.48 3.22
CA MET A 550 3.11 -28.55 4.63
C MET A 550 3.84 -29.66 5.39
N ASP A 551 3.91 -30.87 4.83
CA ASP A 551 4.64 -32.01 5.44
C ASP A 551 6.13 -31.68 5.64
N LYS A 552 6.76 -31.07 4.63
CA LYS A 552 8.16 -30.63 4.69
C LYS A 552 8.36 -29.53 5.74
N TRP A 553 7.46 -28.57 5.83
CA TRP A 553 7.50 -27.51 6.86
C TRP A 553 7.32 -28.09 8.26
N GLN A 554 6.37 -29.01 8.44
CA GLN A 554 6.09 -29.65 9.72
C GLN A 554 7.26 -30.54 10.19
N ALA A 555 7.90 -31.28 9.27
CA ALA A 555 9.13 -32.03 9.57
C ALA A 555 10.29 -31.10 10.02
N GLN A 556 10.44 -29.93 9.38
CA GLN A 556 11.43 -28.92 9.81
C GLN A 556 11.10 -28.33 11.18
N PHE A 557 9.82 -28.03 11.45
CA PHE A 557 9.35 -27.52 12.74
C PHE A 557 9.64 -28.52 13.88
N HIS A 558 9.30 -29.81 13.69
CA HIS A 558 9.62 -30.86 14.66
C HIS A 558 11.14 -30.96 14.90
N ALA A 559 11.97 -30.97 13.84
CA ALA A 559 13.43 -31.06 13.98
C ALA A 559 14.07 -29.84 14.68
N VAL A 560 13.45 -28.65 14.62
CA VAL A 560 13.87 -27.48 15.41
C VAL A 560 13.44 -27.63 16.88
N ASN A 561 12.22 -28.09 17.14
CA ASN A 561 11.70 -28.28 18.48
C ASN A 561 12.47 -29.38 19.27
N GLU A 562 12.85 -30.48 18.61
CA GLU A 562 13.72 -31.50 19.21
C GLU A 562 15.10 -30.95 19.62
N LYS A 563 15.71 -30.08 18.80
CA LYS A 563 16.98 -29.41 19.14
C LYS A 563 16.81 -28.49 20.34
N LEU A 564 15.71 -27.73 20.40
CA LEU A 564 15.38 -26.88 21.56
C LEU A 564 15.21 -27.73 22.83
N ALA A 565 14.54 -28.88 22.75
CA ALA A 565 14.39 -29.82 23.85
C ALA A 565 15.71 -30.51 24.26
N ALA A 566 16.64 -30.74 23.32
CA ALA A 566 17.98 -31.25 23.61
C ALA A 566 18.81 -30.21 24.38
N VAL A 567 18.94 -28.99 23.86
CA VAL A 567 19.68 -27.88 24.51
C VAL A 567 19.08 -27.54 25.87
N THR A 568 17.75 -27.62 26.03
CA THR A 568 17.09 -27.41 27.32
C THR A 568 17.47 -28.48 28.35
N ARG A 569 17.54 -29.76 27.95
CA ARG A 569 18.02 -30.85 28.83
C ARG A 569 19.50 -30.69 29.21
N GLU A 570 20.35 -30.33 28.26
CA GLU A 570 21.77 -30.05 28.49
C GLU A 570 21.98 -28.91 29.49
N ARG A 571 21.28 -27.78 29.30
CA ARG A 571 21.30 -26.62 30.20
C ARG A 571 20.86 -26.97 31.62
N LEU A 572 19.91 -27.90 31.79
CA LEU A 572 19.51 -28.42 33.10
C LEU A 572 20.60 -29.31 33.71
N GLY A 573 21.26 -30.16 32.92
CA GLY A 573 22.40 -30.96 33.34
C GLY A 573 23.57 -30.11 33.86
N VAL A 574 23.98 -29.10 33.10
CA VAL A 574 25.04 -28.15 33.50
C VAL A 574 24.68 -27.41 34.79
N ARG A 575 23.42 -26.97 34.94
CA ARG A 575 22.93 -26.35 36.18
C ARG A 575 23.00 -27.28 37.40
N MET A 576 22.69 -28.57 37.22
CA MET A 576 22.81 -29.56 38.30
C MET A 576 24.26 -29.85 38.67
N GLN A 577 25.17 -29.93 37.67
CA GLN A 577 26.62 -30.07 37.91
C GLN A 577 27.18 -28.86 38.68
N PHE A 578 26.85 -27.64 38.26
CA PHE A 578 27.29 -26.41 38.95
C PHE A 578 26.74 -26.33 40.39
N LYS A 579 25.48 -26.72 40.61
CA LYS A 579 24.90 -26.83 41.96
C LYS A 579 25.63 -27.89 42.81
N LYS A 580 26.01 -29.03 42.22
CA LYS A 580 26.76 -30.08 42.92
C LYS A 580 28.17 -29.62 43.30
N GLN A 581 28.89 -28.94 42.40
CA GLN A 581 30.22 -28.38 42.69
C GLN A 581 30.16 -27.36 43.83
N ARG A 582 29.22 -26.40 43.77
CA ARG A 582 29.05 -25.36 44.80
C ARG A 582 28.69 -25.91 46.19
N LEU A 583 28.00 -27.05 46.26
CA LEU A 583 27.64 -27.69 47.53
C LEU A 583 28.70 -28.68 48.03
N GLY A 584 29.44 -29.35 47.14
CA GLY A 584 30.54 -30.24 47.52
C GLY A 584 31.76 -29.48 48.06
N SER A 585 32.13 -28.36 47.41
CA SER A 585 33.31 -27.57 47.79
C SER A 585 33.23 -26.92 49.17
N GLY A 586 32.05 -26.86 49.79
CA GLY A 586 31.85 -26.29 51.14
C GLY A 586 31.79 -27.33 52.27
N ALA A 587 32.00 -28.61 51.97
CA ALA A 587 32.01 -29.67 52.98
C ALA A 587 33.40 -29.91 53.57
N ASP A 588 34.44 -29.92 52.73
CA ASP A 588 35.82 -30.20 53.14
C ASP A 588 36.48 -29.01 53.87
N GLU A 589 35.97 -27.79 53.70
CA GLU A 589 36.46 -26.57 54.36
C GLU A 589 35.94 -26.40 55.80
N ALA A 590 35.10 -27.32 56.29
CA ALA A 590 34.48 -27.29 57.62
C ALA A 590 35.04 -28.36 58.59
N ALA A 591 36.15 -29.01 58.23
CA ALA A 591 36.72 -30.16 58.96
C ALA A 591 38.25 -30.03 59.23
N GLY A 592 38.80 -28.82 59.15
CA GLY A 592 40.21 -28.49 59.44
C GLY A 592 40.37 -27.59 60.67
#